data_AF-A0A533S7W5-F1
#
_entry.id   AF-A0A533S7W5-F1
#
_cell.length_a   1.000
_cell.length_b   1.000
_cell.length_c   1.000
_cell.angle_alpha   90.00
_cell.angle_beta   90.00
_cell.angle_gamma   90.00
#
_symmetry.space_group_name_H-M   'P 1'
#
loop_
_entity.id
_entity.type
_entity.pdbx_description
1 polymer ?
#
loop_
_entity_poly.entity_id
_entity_poly.type
_entity_poly.pdbx_seq_one_letter_code
_entity_poly.pdbx_strand_id
1 'polypeptide(L)'
;MRTKVLPKLLYADAKGNIFDHPELCMAGMNGPEAVLPESVELIPLPEGSRIFTIPDTPPMAWDEKRKQFITLDSVREGKRRVPIQAVSAFMAPGYVRTLLPACDYGRKKVHLPLWSYTAVGWDEERDCFVVAASRVDTNDNWNPCNYDDRELDPLVRRLLAEMPDNRLLEQLARCALDYHCFAAKNLFYRRWEAPIPTSPACNSRCLGCISLQPSDCCPSNQERIKFVPTAEEIVQLALPHLQEAPEPIVSYGQGCEGDPILQAEVVVEATRLLKLGTSRGTVNFNSNGSMPDKIRLLCDAGMDSMRFSMNSAQEEYYDKYYRPVGYAFSNVVESLKIAKERGLFVMVNYLVSPGLSDSPEEIDALLNIIGETGVDMIQMRNLSIDPDFYNKRMGLTGKGLGMYRMLQRIKKEYPRIQFGYFNRTRENFYPPDLEKSWPID
;
A
#
# COMPACT_ATOMS: atom_id res chain seq x y z
N MET A 1 -7.05 -37.44 -8.50
CA MET A 1 -6.90 -35.98 -8.27
C MET A 1 -8.28 -35.36 -8.40
N ARG A 2 -8.86 -34.80 -7.32
CA ARG A 2 -10.10 -34.03 -7.46
C ARG A 2 -9.79 -32.82 -8.35
N THR A 3 -10.50 -32.67 -9.46
CA THR A 3 -10.49 -31.43 -10.24
C THR A 3 -10.92 -30.31 -9.30
N LYS A 4 -9.97 -29.46 -8.91
CA LYS A 4 -10.22 -28.36 -7.96
C LYS A 4 -11.23 -27.41 -8.61
N VAL A 5 -12.38 -27.23 -7.97
CA VAL A 5 -13.45 -26.37 -8.48
C VAL A 5 -12.97 -24.92 -8.40
N LEU A 6 -13.05 -24.19 -9.51
CA LEU A 6 -12.72 -22.76 -9.51
C LEU A 6 -13.82 -21.99 -8.77
N PRO A 7 -13.48 -20.95 -7.99
CA PRO A 7 -14.47 -20.09 -7.36
C PRO A 7 -15.45 -19.53 -8.39
N LYS A 8 -16.68 -19.25 -7.98
CA LYS A 8 -17.72 -18.66 -8.83
C LYS A 8 -17.48 -17.17 -9.05
N LEU A 9 -17.91 -16.69 -10.21
CA LEU A 9 -18.01 -15.27 -10.50
C LEU A 9 -18.95 -14.63 -9.47
N LEU A 10 -18.53 -13.51 -8.89
CA LEU A 10 -19.41 -12.60 -8.19
C LEU A 10 -19.83 -11.46 -9.12
N TYR A 11 -21.10 -11.12 -9.09
CA TYR A 11 -21.66 -9.95 -9.76
C TYR A 11 -22.60 -9.21 -8.84
N ALA A 12 -22.87 -7.95 -9.14
CA ALA A 12 -23.86 -7.17 -8.41
C ALA A 12 -24.97 -6.64 -9.33
N ASP A 13 -26.18 -6.51 -8.77
CA ASP A 13 -27.28 -5.80 -9.40
C ASP A 13 -27.09 -4.26 -9.31
N ALA A 14 -28.03 -3.50 -9.87
CA ALA A 14 -28.02 -2.03 -9.83
C ALA A 14 -28.17 -1.44 -8.42
N LYS A 15 -28.63 -2.22 -7.43
CA LYS A 15 -28.75 -1.80 -6.02
C LYS A 15 -27.49 -2.14 -5.22
N GLY A 16 -26.54 -2.86 -5.80
CA GLY A 16 -25.32 -3.31 -5.14
C GLY A 16 -25.49 -4.62 -4.37
N ASN A 17 -26.59 -5.35 -4.54
CA ASN A 17 -26.71 -6.69 -3.98
C ASN A 17 -25.78 -7.63 -4.75
N ILE A 18 -24.98 -8.42 -4.02
CA ILE A 18 -23.96 -9.30 -4.59
C ILE A 18 -24.52 -10.72 -4.67
N PHE A 19 -24.27 -11.37 -5.81
CA PHE A 19 -24.68 -12.74 -6.10
C PHE A 19 -23.51 -13.51 -6.71
N ASP A 20 -23.44 -14.81 -6.44
CA ASP A 20 -22.60 -15.75 -7.18
C ASP A 20 -23.32 -16.22 -8.46
N HIS A 21 -22.55 -16.47 -9.51
CA HIS A 21 -23.09 -17.00 -10.76
C HIS A 21 -23.10 -18.54 -10.73
N PRO A 22 -24.21 -19.21 -11.10
CA PRO A 22 -24.33 -20.67 -10.95
C PRO A 22 -23.31 -21.46 -11.79
N GLU A 23 -22.98 -20.97 -12.98
CA GLU A 23 -22.15 -21.70 -13.95
C GLU A 23 -20.78 -21.08 -14.25
N LEU A 24 -20.58 -19.79 -13.94
CA LEU A 24 -19.40 -19.07 -14.41
C LEU A 24 -18.40 -18.91 -13.29
N CYS A 25 -17.13 -19.07 -13.62
CA CYS A 25 -16.05 -19.03 -12.66
C CYS A 25 -15.39 -17.66 -12.59
N MET A 26 -14.86 -17.34 -11.43
CA MET A 26 -14.01 -16.20 -11.14
C MET A 26 -12.86 -16.15 -12.14
N ALA A 27 -12.61 -14.95 -12.64
CA ALA A 27 -11.40 -14.59 -13.36
C ALA A 27 -10.74 -13.41 -12.65
N GLY A 28 -9.48 -13.15 -12.98
CA GLY A 28 -8.80 -11.91 -12.65
C GLY A 28 -8.20 -11.27 -13.90
N MET A 29 -7.64 -10.09 -13.75
CA MET A 29 -6.88 -9.39 -14.78
C MET A 29 -5.42 -9.29 -14.37
N ASN A 30 -4.54 -9.59 -15.31
CA ASN A 30 -3.11 -9.34 -15.21
C ASN A 30 -2.74 -8.37 -16.34
N GLY A 31 -2.49 -7.10 -16.00
CA GLY A 31 -2.49 -6.02 -16.96
C GLY A 31 -3.86 -5.89 -17.64
N PRO A 32 -3.93 -5.77 -18.98
CA PRO A 32 -5.19 -5.73 -19.73
C PRO A 32 -5.78 -7.11 -20.05
N GLU A 33 -5.13 -8.22 -19.70
CA GLU A 33 -5.58 -9.57 -20.08
C GLU A 33 -6.32 -10.29 -18.96
N ALA A 34 -7.43 -10.95 -19.31
CA ALA A 34 -8.15 -11.83 -18.41
C ALA A 34 -7.40 -13.16 -18.24
N VAL A 35 -7.27 -13.61 -17.00
CA VAL A 35 -6.57 -14.84 -16.63
C VAL A 35 -7.35 -15.60 -15.56
N LEU A 36 -7.08 -16.91 -15.46
CA LEU A 36 -7.55 -17.72 -14.36
C LEU A 36 -6.61 -17.57 -13.17
N PRO A 37 -7.12 -17.40 -11.93
CA PRO A 37 -6.28 -17.40 -10.74
C PRO A 37 -5.65 -18.77 -10.54
N GLU A 38 -4.39 -18.79 -10.10
CA GLU A 38 -3.76 -20.02 -9.65
C GLU A 38 -4.22 -20.38 -8.24
N SER A 39 -4.24 -21.67 -7.95
CA SER A 39 -4.85 -22.13 -6.70
C SER A 39 -4.07 -21.73 -5.44
N VAL A 40 -2.81 -21.33 -5.60
CA VAL A 40 -1.93 -20.77 -4.56
C VAL A 40 -2.17 -19.27 -4.33
N GLU A 41 -2.83 -18.61 -5.27
CA GLU A 41 -3.18 -17.19 -5.20
C GLU A 41 -4.55 -16.97 -4.55
N LEU A 42 -5.33 -18.04 -4.34
CA LEU A 42 -6.69 -17.95 -3.80
C LEU A 42 -6.68 -18.16 -2.28
N ILE A 43 -6.85 -17.05 -1.56
CA ILE A 43 -7.01 -17.04 -0.11
C ILE A 43 -8.43 -16.62 0.27
N PRO A 44 -8.96 -17.04 1.44
CA PRO A 44 -10.15 -16.44 2.01
C PRO A 44 -10.00 -14.91 2.09
N LEU A 45 -11.09 -14.18 1.84
CA LEU A 45 -11.11 -12.73 1.97
C LEU A 45 -10.65 -12.35 3.40
N PRO A 46 -9.54 -11.60 3.54
CA PRO A 46 -9.01 -11.27 4.86
C PRO A 46 -10.03 -10.51 5.72
N GLU A 47 -10.06 -10.77 7.02
CA GLU A 47 -10.94 -10.05 7.94
C GLU A 47 -10.68 -8.54 7.89
N GLY A 48 -11.73 -7.73 8.02
CA GLY A 48 -11.63 -6.27 7.91
C GLY A 48 -11.60 -5.74 6.48
N SER A 49 -11.52 -6.61 5.46
CA SER A 49 -11.66 -6.23 4.05
C SER A 49 -13.08 -5.74 3.74
N ARG A 50 -13.26 -5.12 2.57
CA ARG A 50 -14.57 -4.67 2.05
C ARG A 50 -14.78 -5.16 0.63
N ILE A 51 -16.01 -5.51 0.29
CA ILE A 51 -16.43 -5.82 -1.07
C ILE A 51 -17.26 -4.63 -1.58
N PHE A 52 -17.06 -4.26 -2.83
CA PHE A 52 -17.75 -3.14 -3.46
C PHE A 52 -17.88 -3.40 -4.96
N THR A 53 -18.70 -2.58 -5.64
CA THR A 53 -18.96 -2.72 -7.07
C THR A 53 -18.04 -1.83 -7.89
N ILE A 54 -17.80 -2.23 -9.14
CA ILE A 54 -17.20 -1.36 -10.16
C ILE A 54 -18.35 -0.79 -10.99
N PRO A 55 -18.76 0.47 -10.74
CA PRO A 55 -20.00 1.00 -11.30
C PRO A 55 -20.04 0.92 -12.82
N ASP A 56 -21.20 0.52 -13.35
CA ASP A 56 -21.50 0.44 -14.80
C ASP A 56 -20.47 -0.37 -15.62
N THR A 57 -19.75 -1.30 -14.99
CA THR A 57 -18.69 -2.07 -15.65
C THR A 57 -19.05 -3.55 -15.67
N PRO A 58 -19.31 -4.16 -16.84
CA PRO A 58 -19.66 -5.58 -16.93
C PRO A 58 -18.54 -6.50 -16.41
N PRO A 59 -18.85 -7.51 -15.58
CA PRO A 59 -17.87 -8.51 -15.18
C PRO A 59 -17.40 -9.38 -16.35
N MET A 60 -16.18 -9.86 -16.23
CA MET A 60 -15.62 -10.92 -17.07
C MET A 60 -15.43 -12.19 -16.25
N ALA A 61 -15.70 -13.32 -16.87
CA ALA A 61 -15.68 -14.61 -16.20
C ALA A 61 -15.17 -15.71 -17.12
N TRP A 62 -14.74 -16.82 -16.52
CA TRP A 62 -14.37 -18.02 -17.26
C TRP A 62 -15.60 -18.93 -17.43
N ASP A 63 -15.90 -19.29 -18.68
CA ASP A 63 -16.91 -20.30 -19.02
C ASP A 63 -16.22 -21.66 -19.19
N GLU A 64 -16.40 -22.55 -18.21
CA GLU A 64 -15.77 -23.88 -18.23
C GLU A 64 -16.26 -24.77 -19.36
N LYS A 65 -17.51 -24.58 -19.85
CA LYS A 65 -18.09 -25.37 -20.94
C LYS A 65 -17.48 -24.94 -22.28
N ARG A 66 -17.33 -23.62 -22.48
CA ARG A 66 -16.79 -23.03 -23.71
C ARG A 66 -15.26 -22.92 -23.72
N LYS A 67 -14.61 -23.08 -22.57
CA LYS A 67 -13.15 -22.90 -22.38
C LYS A 67 -12.67 -21.52 -22.88
N GLN A 68 -13.42 -20.47 -22.55
CA GLN A 68 -13.09 -19.11 -22.94
C GLN A 68 -13.53 -18.10 -21.88
N PHE A 69 -12.88 -16.94 -21.86
CA PHE A 69 -13.36 -15.79 -21.11
C PHE A 69 -14.53 -15.15 -21.82
N ILE A 70 -15.57 -14.79 -21.07
CA ILE A 70 -16.75 -14.10 -21.58
C ILE A 70 -17.05 -12.87 -20.74
N THR A 71 -17.63 -11.86 -21.38
CA THR A 71 -18.17 -10.66 -20.71
C THR A 71 -19.66 -10.83 -20.51
N LEU A 72 -20.14 -10.57 -19.30
CA LEU A 72 -21.56 -10.66 -18.96
C LEU A 72 -22.11 -9.28 -18.65
N ASP A 73 -22.97 -8.75 -19.52
CA ASP A 73 -23.58 -7.42 -19.33
C ASP A 73 -24.89 -7.46 -18.53
N SER A 74 -25.51 -8.65 -18.42
CA SER A 74 -26.80 -8.84 -17.78
C SER A 74 -27.05 -10.30 -17.43
N VAL A 75 -27.85 -10.54 -16.39
CA VAL A 75 -28.39 -11.85 -16.03
C VAL A 75 -29.88 -11.95 -16.36
N ARG A 76 -30.39 -13.18 -16.49
CA ARG A 76 -31.82 -13.43 -16.64
C ARG A 76 -32.48 -13.56 -15.28
N GLU A 77 -33.47 -12.73 -15.02
CA GLU A 77 -34.36 -12.85 -13.86
C GLU A 77 -35.78 -13.13 -14.39
N GLY A 78 -36.18 -14.40 -14.36
CA GLY A 78 -37.39 -14.88 -15.04
C GLY A 78 -37.36 -14.61 -16.54
N LYS A 79 -38.26 -13.74 -17.03
CA LYS A 79 -38.32 -13.33 -18.45
C LYS A 79 -37.52 -12.05 -18.76
N ARG A 80 -36.99 -11.35 -17.75
CA ARG A 80 -36.30 -10.07 -17.91
C ARG A 80 -34.79 -10.26 -17.94
N ARG A 81 -34.09 -9.38 -18.66
CA ARG A 81 -32.64 -9.21 -18.56
C ARG A 81 -32.36 -8.01 -17.67
N VAL A 82 -31.56 -8.21 -16.63
CA VAL A 82 -31.19 -7.19 -15.66
C VAL A 82 -29.71 -6.89 -15.83
N PRO A 83 -29.31 -5.61 -16.00
CA PRO A 83 -27.90 -5.26 -16.10
C PRO A 83 -27.16 -5.59 -14.81
N ILE A 84 -25.91 -5.99 -14.93
CA ILE A 84 -25.05 -6.32 -13.80
C ILE A 84 -23.75 -5.53 -13.86
N GLN A 85 -23.08 -5.45 -12.72
CA GLN A 85 -21.80 -4.79 -12.57
C GLN A 85 -20.79 -5.71 -11.88
N ALA A 86 -19.52 -5.50 -12.17
CA ALA A 86 -18.43 -6.26 -11.61
C ALA A 86 -18.26 -5.97 -10.12
N VAL A 87 -17.69 -6.92 -9.41
CA VAL A 87 -17.43 -6.86 -7.97
C VAL A 87 -15.91 -6.92 -7.74
N SER A 88 -15.44 -6.15 -6.77
CA SER A 88 -14.03 -6.09 -6.37
C SER A 88 -13.93 -6.09 -4.85
N ALA A 89 -12.78 -6.50 -4.33
CA ALA A 89 -12.45 -6.38 -2.92
C ALA A 89 -11.40 -5.29 -2.67
N PHE A 90 -11.50 -4.61 -1.53
CA PHE A 90 -10.47 -3.77 -0.90
C PHE A 90 -9.96 -4.56 0.30
N MET A 91 -8.77 -5.13 0.16
CA MET A 91 -8.23 -6.03 1.17
C MET A 91 -7.71 -5.26 2.39
N ALA A 92 -7.80 -5.91 3.54
CA ALA A 92 -7.08 -5.47 4.72
C ALA A 92 -5.55 -5.37 4.43
N PRO A 93 -4.85 -4.41 5.07
CA PRO A 93 -3.38 -4.34 5.05
C PRO A 93 -2.70 -5.67 5.39
N GLY A 94 -1.49 -5.90 4.88
CA GLY A 94 -0.71 -7.14 5.12
C GLY A 94 -0.75 -8.16 3.97
N TYR A 95 -1.58 -7.89 2.96
CA TYR A 95 -1.76 -8.76 1.79
C TYR A 95 -1.44 -8.01 0.49
N VAL A 96 -0.70 -8.67 -0.40
CA VAL A 96 -0.47 -8.18 -1.76
C VAL A 96 -1.46 -8.85 -2.71
N ARG A 97 -2.12 -8.07 -3.55
CA ARG A 97 -3.01 -8.59 -4.60
C ARG A 97 -2.18 -9.26 -5.68
N THR A 98 -2.65 -10.38 -6.20
CA THR A 98 -2.02 -11.03 -7.35
C THR A 98 -2.73 -10.72 -8.65
N LEU A 99 -4.03 -10.41 -8.61
CA LEU A 99 -4.83 -10.06 -9.79
C LEU A 99 -5.75 -8.87 -9.53
N LEU A 100 -5.92 -8.07 -10.58
CA LEU A 100 -6.92 -7.00 -10.67
C LEU A 100 -8.32 -7.61 -10.94
N PRO A 101 -9.43 -6.91 -10.64
CA PRO A 101 -10.76 -7.47 -10.88
C PRO A 101 -11.04 -7.66 -12.37
N ALA A 102 -11.67 -8.78 -12.70
CA ALA A 102 -12.05 -9.13 -14.07
C ALA A 102 -13.33 -8.43 -14.51
N CYS A 103 -13.17 -7.40 -15.32
CA CYS A 103 -14.27 -6.64 -15.89
C CYS A 103 -13.88 -6.02 -17.23
N ASP A 104 -14.87 -5.70 -18.07
CA ASP A 104 -14.65 -5.06 -19.36
C ASP A 104 -14.38 -3.57 -19.18
N TYR A 105 -13.12 -3.23 -18.92
CA TYR A 105 -12.66 -1.85 -18.78
C TYR A 105 -12.86 -1.02 -20.06
N GLY A 106 -13.00 -1.64 -21.23
CA GLY A 106 -13.31 -0.96 -22.48
C GLY A 106 -14.70 -0.31 -22.48
N ARG A 107 -15.62 -0.80 -21.63
CA ARG A 107 -16.97 -0.25 -21.46
C ARG A 107 -17.12 0.60 -20.21
N LYS A 108 -16.07 0.71 -19.39
CA LYS A 108 -16.12 1.50 -18.17
C LYS A 108 -16.26 2.99 -18.51
N LYS A 109 -17.19 3.65 -17.83
CA LYS A 109 -17.51 5.08 -18.04
C LYS A 109 -16.97 5.99 -16.96
N VAL A 110 -16.69 5.45 -15.77
CA VAL A 110 -16.30 6.22 -14.60
C VAL A 110 -14.81 6.06 -14.28
N HIS A 111 -14.19 7.16 -13.86
CA HIS A 111 -12.90 7.07 -13.20
C HIS A 111 -13.11 6.53 -11.79
N LEU A 112 -12.28 5.57 -11.40
CA LEU A 112 -12.43 4.91 -10.10
C LEU A 112 -11.63 5.66 -9.02
N PRO A 113 -12.14 5.71 -7.77
CA PRO A 113 -11.40 6.23 -6.62
C PRO A 113 -10.02 5.60 -6.42
N LEU A 114 -9.17 6.26 -5.63
CA LEU A 114 -7.86 5.72 -5.25
C LEU A 114 -7.99 4.60 -4.22
N TRP A 115 -8.54 3.46 -4.63
CA TRP A 115 -8.64 2.23 -3.84
C TRP A 115 -7.79 1.11 -4.42
N SER A 116 -7.48 0.13 -3.58
CA SER A 116 -6.82 -1.11 -4.01
C SER A 116 -7.86 -2.11 -4.50
N TYR A 117 -8.06 -2.15 -5.82
CA TYR A 117 -8.97 -3.11 -6.47
C TYR A 117 -8.31 -4.48 -6.61
N THR A 118 -9.01 -5.54 -6.20
CA THR A 118 -8.55 -6.94 -6.22
C THR A 118 -9.67 -7.86 -6.72
N ALA A 119 -9.31 -8.88 -7.51
CA ALA A 119 -10.24 -9.92 -7.95
C ALA A 119 -10.83 -10.69 -6.76
N VAL A 120 -12.15 -10.93 -6.80
CA VAL A 120 -12.90 -11.62 -5.76
C VAL A 120 -13.88 -12.63 -6.37
N GLY A 121 -14.10 -13.75 -5.68
CA GLY A 121 -15.02 -14.82 -6.07
C GLY A 121 -15.63 -15.52 -4.87
N TRP A 122 -16.52 -16.47 -5.14
CA TRP A 122 -17.16 -17.31 -4.11
C TRP A 122 -16.64 -18.75 -4.19
N ASP A 123 -16.07 -19.27 -3.12
CA ASP A 123 -15.63 -20.65 -3.03
C ASP A 123 -16.75 -21.50 -2.40
N GLU A 124 -17.44 -22.29 -3.23
CA GLU A 124 -18.54 -23.16 -2.79
C GLU A 124 -18.06 -24.30 -1.87
N GLU A 125 -16.83 -24.78 -2.02
CA GLU A 125 -16.30 -25.87 -1.18
C GLU A 125 -15.98 -25.37 0.23
N ARG A 126 -15.51 -24.12 0.35
CA ARG A 126 -15.17 -23.47 1.62
C ARG A 126 -16.29 -22.61 2.21
N ASP A 127 -17.38 -22.41 1.46
CA ASP A 127 -18.51 -21.57 1.81
C ASP A 127 -18.10 -20.14 2.20
N CYS A 128 -17.21 -19.52 1.40
CA CYS A 128 -16.65 -18.21 1.72
C CYS A 128 -16.23 -17.37 0.50
N PHE A 129 -16.10 -16.07 0.72
CA PHE A 129 -15.45 -15.17 -0.24
C PHE A 129 -13.96 -15.45 -0.31
N VAL A 130 -13.43 -15.47 -1.53
CA VAL A 130 -11.99 -15.63 -1.80
C VAL A 130 -11.49 -14.50 -2.69
N VAL A 131 -10.20 -14.16 -2.55
CA VAL A 131 -9.52 -13.13 -3.32
C VAL A 131 -8.22 -13.66 -3.91
N ALA A 132 -7.79 -13.04 -5.02
CA ALA A 132 -6.49 -13.30 -5.63
C ALA A 132 -5.39 -12.49 -4.92
N ALA A 133 -4.72 -13.10 -3.93
CA ALA A 133 -3.74 -12.44 -3.08
C ALA A 133 -2.76 -13.40 -2.41
N SER A 134 -1.68 -12.85 -1.87
CA SER A 134 -0.72 -13.54 -1.00
C SER A 134 -0.48 -12.70 0.26
N ARG A 135 -0.41 -13.35 1.43
CA ARG A 135 -0.01 -12.68 2.67
C ARG A 135 1.48 -12.36 2.62
N VAL A 136 1.84 -11.13 2.97
CA VAL A 136 3.24 -10.66 2.99
C VAL A 136 3.66 -10.13 4.36
N ASP A 137 2.70 -9.84 5.25
CA ASP A 137 2.99 -9.37 6.60
C ASP A 137 2.08 -10.06 7.64
N THR A 138 2.62 -10.25 8.85
CA THR A 138 1.92 -10.85 9.99
C THR A 138 1.59 -9.86 11.09
N ASN A 139 1.95 -8.58 10.92
CA ASN A 139 1.67 -7.57 11.94
C ASN A 139 0.16 -7.27 12.03
N ASP A 140 -0.43 -7.67 13.15
CA ASP A 140 -1.86 -7.53 13.45
C ASP A 140 -2.20 -6.19 14.14
N ASN A 141 -1.22 -5.31 14.40
CA ASN A 141 -1.44 -4.02 15.08
C ASN A 141 -2.42 -3.12 14.30
N TRP A 142 -2.52 -3.32 12.99
CA TRP A 142 -3.41 -2.58 12.10
C TRP A 142 -4.81 -3.17 11.97
N ASN A 143 -5.12 -4.24 12.71
CA ASN A 143 -6.45 -4.82 12.69
C ASN A 143 -7.47 -3.84 13.30
N PRO A 144 -8.63 -3.60 12.65
CA PRO A 144 -9.62 -2.63 13.12
C PRO A 144 -10.11 -2.87 14.56
N CYS A 145 -10.13 -4.13 15.02
CA CYS A 145 -10.52 -4.49 16.38
C CYS A 145 -9.65 -3.86 17.48
N ASN A 146 -8.44 -3.40 17.14
CA ASN A 146 -7.58 -2.72 18.09
C ASN A 146 -8.00 -1.26 18.35
N TYR A 147 -8.87 -0.68 17.52
CA TYR A 147 -9.18 0.76 17.53
C TYR A 147 -10.66 1.01 17.87
N ASP A 148 -10.92 1.50 19.08
CA ASP A 148 -12.26 1.91 19.52
C ASP A 148 -12.34 3.43 19.69
N ASP A 149 -13.07 4.09 18.80
CA ASP A 149 -13.18 5.56 18.78
C ASP A 149 -13.83 6.14 20.05
N ARG A 150 -14.56 5.32 20.81
CA ARG A 150 -15.14 5.73 22.12
C ARG A 150 -14.06 5.88 23.19
N GLU A 151 -13.01 5.08 23.12
CA GLU A 151 -11.85 5.17 24.01
C GLU A 151 -10.86 6.25 23.56
N LEU A 152 -10.82 6.51 22.24
CA LEU A 152 -9.91 7.49 21.62
C LEU A 152 -10.25 8.94 21.97
N ASP A 153 -11.53 9.35 21.87
CA ASP A 153 -11.95 10.75 22.06
C ASP A 153 -11.48 11.35 23.41
N PRO A 154 -11.63 10.67 24.57
CA PRO A 154 -11.09 11.15 25.84
C PRO A 154 -9.57 11.33 25.85
N LEU A 155 -8.82 10.46 25.16
CA LEU A 155 -7.36 10.53 25.08
C LEU A 155 -6.91 11.73 24.24
N VAL A 156 -7.58 11.96 23.11
CA VAL A 156 -7.32 13.11 22.24
C VAL A 156 -7.54 14.42 22.98
N ARG A 157 -8.69 14.56 23.67
CA ARG A 157 -9.01 15.77 24.44
C ARG A 157 -8.02 16.04 25.56
N ARG A 158 -7.57 14.99 26.26
CA ARG A 158 -6.57 15.11 27.32
C ARG A 158 -5.25 15.65 26.76
N LEU A 159 -4.73 15.01 25.71
CA LEU A 159 -3.43 15.37 25.16
C LEU A 159 -3.43 16.79 24.56
N LEU A 160 -4.52 17.19 23.90
CA LEU A 160 -4.71 18.57 23.41
C LEU A 160 -4.74 19.60 24.55
N ALA A 161 -5.35 19.27 25.69
CA ALA A 161 -5.37 20.15 26.85
C ALA A 161 -4.00 20.27 27.54
N GLU A 162 -3.19 19.20 27.51
CA GLU A 162 -1.83 19.19 28.04
C GLU A 162 -0.85 19.99 27.17
N MET A 163 -1.08 20.06 25.85
CA MET A 163 -0.21 20.72 24.88
C MET A 163 -1.00 21.63 23.91
N PRO A 164 -1.64 22.71 24.42
CA PRO A 164 -2.55 23.53 23.62
C PRO A 164 -1.88 24.30 22.48
N ASP A 165 -0.58 24.57 22.59
CA ASP A 165 0.18 25.36 21.62
C ASP A 165 0.86 24.50 20.53
N ASN A 166 0.74 23.17 20.58
CA ASN A 166 1.37 22.27 19.61
C ASN A 166 0.47 22.08 18.38
N ARG A 167 0.80 22.75 17.27
CA ARG A 167 0.00 22.72 16.04
C ARG A 167 0.01 21.35 15.37
N LEU A 168 1.12 20.62 15.50
CA LEU A 168 1.25 19.28 14.95
C LEU A 168 0.28 18.31 15.63
N LEU A 169 0.10 18.44 16.94
CA LEU A 169 -0.88 17.65 17.70
C LEU A 169 -2.30 17.90 17.24
N GLU A 170 -2.68 19.15 16.98
CA GLU A 170 -3.99 19.50 16.44
C GLU A 170 -4.24 18.83 15.08
N GLN A 171 -3.26 18.87 14.17
CA GLN A 171 -3.35 18.17 12.88
C GLN A 171 -3.49 16.66 13.07
N LEU A 172 -2.76 16.06 14.01
CA LEU A 172 -2.83 14.62 14.29
C LEU A 172 -4.16 14.22 14.94
N ALA A 173 -4.77 15.08 15.76
CA ALA A 173 -6.11 14.88 16.30
C ALA A 173 -7.15 14.79 15.18
N ARG A 174 -7.09 15.69 14.18
CA ARG A 174 -7.95 15.62 12.99
C ARG A 174 -7.70 14.36 12.19
N CYS A 175 -6.45 13.95 11.99
CA CYS A 175 -6.13 12.69 11.34
C CYS A 175 -6.72 11.47 12.07
N ALA A 176 -6.70 11.47 13.40
CA ALA A 176 -7.22 10.37 14.21
C ALA A 176 -8.76 10.32 14.24
N LEU A 177 -9.43 11.47 14.31
CA LEU A 177 -10.88 11.57 14.48
C LEU A 177 -11.64 11.72 13.16
N ASP A 178 -11.20 12.60 12.25
CA ASP A 178 -11.92 12.92 11.01
C ASP A 178 -11.58 11.91 9.91
N TYR A 179 -10.31 11.52 9.79
CA TYR A 179 -9.83 10.58 8.77
C TYR A 179 -9.71 9.14 9.27
N HIS A 180 -9.98 8.90 10.56
CA HIS A 180 -9.83 7.60 11.23
C HIS A 180 -8.47 6.91 10.97
N CYS A 181 -7.39 7.69 10.82
CA CYS A 181 -6.05 7.17 10.53
C CYS A 181 -5.48 6.37 11.70
N PHE A 182 -5.28 5.06 11.53
CA PHE A 182 -4.79 4.17 12.59
C PHE A 182 -3.42 4.58 13.15
N ALA A 183 -2.50 5.05 12.29
CA ALA A 183 -1.23 5.59 12.77
C ALA A 183 -1.44 6.80 13.68
N ALA A 184 -2.32 7.74 13.31
CA ALA A 184 -2.57 8.92 14.14
C ALA A 184 -3.18 8.52 15.49
N LYS A 185 -4.12 7.55 15.50
CA LYS A 185 -4.70 6.99 16.73
C LYS A 185 -3.63 6.42 17.67
N ASN A 186 -2.62 5.76 17.13
CA ASN A 186 -1.54 5.14 17.89
C ASN A 186 -0.71 6.13 18.72
N LEU A 187 -0.60 7.40 18.28
CA LEU A 187 -0.01 8.45 19.11
C LEU A 187 -0.82 8.66 20.40
N PHE A 188 -2.15 8.77 20.28
CA PHE A 188 -3.04 9.01 21.42
C PHE A 188 -3.20 7.78 22.34
N TYR A 189 -3.21 6.57 21.77
CA TYR A 189 -3.15 5.33 22.54
C TYR A 189 -1.76 5.06 23.12
N ARG A 190 -0.74 5.80 22.69
CA ARG A 190 0.66 5.67 23.12
C ARG A 190 1.19 4.24 22.93
N ARG A 191 1.07 3.72 21.70
CA ARG A 191 1.55 2.38 21.29
C ARG A 191 2.02 2.38 19.83
N TRP A 192 2.95 1.49 19.48
CA TRP A 192 3.34 1.19 18.09
C TRP A 192 3.80 2.41 17.28
N GLU A 193 3.42 2.48 16.00
CA GLU A 193 3.85 3.53 15.06
C GLU A 193 3.01 4.81 15.19
N ALA A 194 3.68 5.93 15.50
CA ALA A 194 3.13 7.27 15.49
C ALA A 194 3.61 8.08 14.27
N PRO A 195 2.70 8.74 13.53
CA PRO A 195 3.02 9.55 12.35
C PRO A 195 3.48 10.96 12.74
N ILE A 196 4.50 11.48 12.04
CA ILE A 196 5.03 12.83 12.22
C ILE A 196 4.98 13.56 10.87
N PRO A 197 3.81 14.11 10.46
CA PRO A 197 3.71 14.87 9.22
C PRO A 197 4.46 16.20 9.31
N THR A 198 5.32 16.50 8.34
CA THR A 198 6.17 17.71 8.38
C THR A 198 6.08 18.57 7.12
N SER A 199 5.62 18.02 6.00
CA SER A 199 5.75 18.70 4.71
C SER A 199 4.42 19.12 4.07
N PRO A 200 4.17 20.42 3.84
CA PRO A 200 3.03 20.86 3.05
C PRO A 200 3.21 20.65 1.53
N ALA A 201 4.43 20.35 1.08
CA ALA A 201 4.81 20.33 -0.33
C ALA A 201 5.44 19.00 -0.76
N CYS A 202 5.37 18.69 -2.05
CA CYS A 202 6.00 17.52 -2.63
C CYS A 202 6.64 17.90 -3.97
N ASN A 203 7.78 17.30 -4.30
CA ASN A 203 8.44 17.44 -5.58
C ASN A 203 8.11 16.31 -6.58
N SER A 204 7.09 15.50 -6.29
CA SER A 204 6.51 14.52 -7.22
C SER A 204 5.07 14.91 -7.55
N ARG A 205 4.64 14.70 -8.80
CA ARG A 205 3.26 14.94 -9.27
C ARG A 205 2.56 13.64 -9.60
N CYS A 206 2.54 12.73 -8.61
CA CYS A 206 2.09 11.35 -8.79
C CYS A 206 0.69 11.28 -9.41
N LEU A 207 0.51 10.37 -10.37
CA LEU A 207 -0.80 10.14 -11.01
C LEU A 207 -1.91 9.79 -9.99
N GLY A 208 -1.58 9.02 -8.96
CA GLY A 208 -2.47 8.61 -7.87
C GLY A 208 -2.05 9.17 -6.50
N CYS A 209 -1.67 10.44 -6.41
CA CYS A 209 -1.31 11.06 -5.12
C CYS A 209 -2.47 11.00 -4.12
N ILE A 210 -2.27 10.35 -2.97
CA ILE A 210 -3.30 10.16 -1.93
C ILE A 210 -3.50 11.36 -0.99
N SER A 211 -2.62 12.37 -1.10
CA SER A 211 -2.64 13.58 -0.27
C SER A 211 -3.03 14.84 -1.05
N LEU A 212 -3.06 14.76 -2.38
CA LEU A 212 -3.43 15.89 -3.25
C LEU A 212 -3.97 15.38 -4.59
N GLN A 213 -5.28 15.52 -4.79
CA GLN A 213 -5.95 15.29 -6.06
C GLN A 213 -6.79 16.52 -6.45
N PRO A 214 -7.03 16.75 -7.75
CA PRO A 214 -8.05 17.71 -8.18
C PRO A 214 -9.42 17.35 -7.60
N SER A 215 -10.17 18.36 -7.14
CA SER A 215 -11.47 18.20 -6.47
C SER A 215 -12.52 17.46 -7.31
N ASP A 216 -12.43 17.57 -8.63
CA ASP A 216 -13.54 17.25 -9.54
C ASP A 216 -13.53 15.78 -10.02
N CYS A 217 -12.45 15.04 -9.77
CA CYS A 217 -12.30 13.66 -10.23
C CYS A 217 -12.48 12.67 -9.09
N CYS A 218 -11.69 12.84 -8.01
CA CYS A 218 -11.69 12.02 -6.78
C CYS A 218 -10.95 12.82 -5.69
N PRO A 219 -11.61 13.32 -4.63
CA PRO A 219 -10.91 14.06 -3.59
C PRO A 219 -9.89 13.17 -2.87
N SER A 220 -8.81 13.81 -2.40
CA SER A 220 -7.82 13.17 -1.56
C SER A 220 -8.45 12.61 -0.28
N ASN A 221 -8.05 11.41 0.15
CA ASN A 221 -8.58 10.81 1.38
C ASN A 221 -8.13 11.57 2.65
N GLN A 222 -7.02 12.30 2.56
CA GLN A 222 -6.43 13.08 3.65
C GLN A 222 -5.95 14.42 3.11
N GLU A 223 -6.19 15.51 3.85
CA GLU A 223 -5.63 16.82 3.49
C GLU A 223 -4.17 16.92 3.93
N ARG A 224 -3.36 17.61 3.12
CA ARG A 224 -1.98 17.95 3.51
C ARG A 224 -1.98 18.91 4.69
N ILE A 225 -1.06 18.69 5.62
CA ILE A 225 -0.65 19.70 6.60
C ILE A 225 -0.28 21.00 5.87
N LYS A 226 -0.65 22.14 6.45
CA LYS A 226 -0.54 23.47 5.80
C LYS A 226 0.66 24.29 6.27
N PHE A 227 1.49 23.72 7.14
CA PHE A 227 2.64 24.36 7.75
C PHE A 227 3.77 23.35 7.94
N VAL A 228 4.97 23.85 8.23
CA VAL A 228 6.11 23.04 8.67
C VAL A 228 6.19 23.14 10.19
N PRO A 229 6.06 22.05 10.96
CA PRO A 229 6.21 22.08 12.41
C PRO A 229 7.65 22.42 12.79
N THR A 230 7.87 22.95 13.99
CA THR A 230 9.24 23.14 14.50
C THR A 230 9.80 21.81 15.03
N ALA A 231 11.13 21.76 15.22
CA ALA A 231 11.77 20.59 15.82
C ALA A 231 11.25 20.33 17.24
N GLU A 232 10.95 21.39 18.00
CA GLU A 232 10.39 21.32 19.35
C GLU A 232 8.97 20.74 19.33
N GLU A 233 8.11 21.19 18.42
CA GLU A 233 6.75 20.62 18.27
C GLU A 233 6.80 19.12 17.98
N ILE A 234 7.75 18.68 17.14
CA ILE A 234 7.96 17.26 16.83
C ILE A 234 8.44 16.51 18.08
N VAL A 235 9.50 17.00 18.72
CA VAL A 235 10.13 16.32 19.87
C VAL A 235 9.18 16.22 21.05
N GLN A 236 8.36 17.26 21.29
CA GLN A 236 7.38 17.27 22.37
C GLN A 236 6.37 16.11 22.26
N LEU A 237 6.05 15.67 21.04
CA LEU A 237 5.15 14.53 20.80
C LEU A 237 5.89 13.21 20.68
N ALA A 238 6.98 13.18 19.92
CA ALA A 238 7.69 11.96 19.57
C ALA A 238 8.53 11.40 20.72
N LEU A 239 9.11 12.26 21.57
CA LEU A 239 9.98 11.79 22.66
C LEU A 239 9.22 10.99 23.73
N PRO A 240 8.10 11.47 24.29
CA PRO A 240 7.31 10.68 25.24
C PRO A 240 6.82 9.37 24.61
N HIS A 241 6.35 9.41 23.35
CA HIS A 241 5.93 8.22 22.63
C HIS A 241 7.06 7.18 22.55
N LEU A 242 8.25 7.57 22.09
CA LEU A 242 9.41 6.66 22.04
C LEU A 242 9.79 6.09 23.42
N GLN A 243 9.64 6.89 24.48
CA GLN A 243 9.99 6.51 25.85
C GLN A 243 8.97 5.61 26.52
N GLU A 244 7.72 5.57 26.07
CA GLU A 244 6.62 4.97 26.83
C GLU A 244 5.87 3.89 26.04
N ALA A 245 5.67 4.08 24.73
CA ALA A 245 4.85 3.20 23.90
C ALA A 245 5.50 1.83 23.65
N PRO A 246 4.77 0.70 23.75
CA PRO A 246 5.29 -0.60 23.36
C PRO A 246 5.63 -0.62 21.86
N GLU A 247 6.74 -1.28 21.52
CA GLU A 247 7.27 -1.36 20.15
C GLU A 247 7.27 -0.01 19.41
N PRO A 248 7.89 1.03 19.99
CA PRO A 248 7.63 2.39 19.56
C PRO A 248 8.35 2.70 18.25
N ILE A 249 7.59 3.21 17.29
CA ILE A 249 8.10 3.77 16.03
C ILE A 249 7.57 5.19 15.91
N VAL A 250 8.42 6.14 15.52
CA VAL A 250 7.97 7.45 15.01
C VAL A 250 8.38 7.56 13.56
N SER A 251 7.45 7.94 12.70
CA SER A 251 7.63 7.90 11.25
C SER A 251 7.27 9.20 10.57
N TYR A 252 8.27 9.81 9.92
CA TYR A 252 8.06 10.89 8.95
C TYR A 252 7.55 10.33 7.62
N GLY A 253 6.81 11.11 6.84
CA GLY A 253 6.34 10.76 5.50
C GLY A 253 5.05 9.94 5.51
N GLN A 254 3.94 10.62 5.72
CA GLN A 254 2.62 10.03 5.95
C GLN A 254 1.59 10.46 4.91
N GLY A 255 0.40 9.84 4.93
CA GLY A 255 -0.65 10.10 3.94
C GLY A 255 -1.22 11.52 3.97
N CYS A 256 -1.03 12.27 5.05
CA CYS A 256 -1.52 13.64 5.24
C CYS A 256 -0.45 14.72 5.01
N GLU A 257 0.59 14.42 4.24
CA GLU A 257 1.64 15.38 3.89
C GLU A 257 2.12 15.21 2.44
N GLY A 258 3.00 16.11 2.01
CA GLY A 258 3.82 15.94 0.81
C GLY A 258 5.05 15.06 1.09
N ASP A 259 6.22 15.40 0.55
CA ASP A 259 7.43 14.64 0.85
C ASP A 259 8.24 15.32 1.97
N PRO A 260 8.55 14.63 3.09
CA PRO A 260 9.29 15.20 4.21
C PRO A 260 10.76 15.51 3.86
N ILE A 261 11.30 15.00 2.74
CA ILE A 261 12.68 15.31 2.33
C ILE A 261 12.86 16.79 1.99
N LEU A 262 11.77 17.49 1.64
CA LEU A 262 11.78 18.93 1.42
C LEU A 262 11.92 19.73 2.72
N GLN A 263 11.73 19.09 3.88
CA GLN A 263 11.88 19.66 5.21
C GLN A 263 13.01 18.98 6.00
N ALA A 264 14.03 18.47 5.30
CA ALA A 264 15.09 17.65 5.88
C ALA A 264 15.83 18.36 7.02
N GLU A 265 16.01 19.67 6.98
CA GLU A 265 16.67 20.44 8.03
C GLU A 265 15.94 20.34 9.37
N VAL A 266 14.62 20.51 9.37
CA VAL A 266 13.78 20.38 10.57
C VAL A 266 13.78 18.93 11.06
N VAL A 267 13.68 17.97 10.14
CA VAL A 267 13.69 16.54 10.47
C VAL A 267 15.03 16.12 11.08
N VAL A 268 16.16 16.62 10.55
CA VAL A 268 17.50 16.39 11.09
C VAL A 268 17.60 16.91 12.51
N GLU A 269 17.16 18.15 12.76
CA GLU A 269 17.23 18.76 14.08
C GLU A 269 16.36 18.00 15.10
N ALA A 270 15.10 17.72 14.74
CA ALA A 270 14.21 16.93 15.58
C ALA A 270 14.80 15.54 15.89
N THR A 271 15.40 14.88 14.90
CA THR A 271 15.99 13.55 15.09
C THR A 271 17.19 13.57 16.03
N ARG A 272 18.06 14.58 15.94
CA ARG A 272 19.17 14.74 16.88
C ARG A 272 18.67 14.91 18.31
N LEU A 273 17.66 15.75 18.51
CA LEU A 273 17.03 15.97 19.81
C LEU A 273 16.39 14.69 20.35
N LEU A 274 15.69 13.93 19.52
CA LEU A 274 15.12 12.63 19.89
C LEU A 274 16.21 11.63 20.32
N LYS A 275 17.29 11.52 19.54
CA LYS A 275 18.41 10.61 19.85
C LYS A 275 19.20 11.02 21.09
N LEU A 276 19.23 12.31 21.41
CA LEU A 276 19.78 12.80 22.68
C LEU A 276 18.87 12.45 23.86
N GLY A 277 17.55 12.53 23.67
CA GLY A 277 16.56 12.28 24.73
C GLY A 277 16.27 10.81 25.02
N THR A 278 16.49 9.90 24.06
CA THR A 278 16.24 8.46 24.24
C THR A 278 16.98 7.60 23.21
N SER A 279 17.39 6.39 23.63
CA SER A 279 17.87 5.33 22.73
C SER A 279 16.78 4.32 22.33
N ARG A 280 15.60 4.41 22.97
CA ARG A 280 14.47 3.50 22.78
C ARG A 280 13.71 3.82 21.50
N GLY A 281 13.27 2.76 20.82
CA GLY A 281 12.40 2.83 19.64
C GLY A 281 13.10 3.15 18.33
N THR A 282 12.31 3.16 17.26
CA THR A 282 12.75 3.39 15.88
C THR A 282 12.31 4.76 15.41
N VAL A 283 13.25 5.55 14.87
CA VAL A 283 12.97 6.74 14.08
C VAL A 283 13.08 6.37 12.61
N ASN A 284 11.94 6.37 11.92
CA ASN A 284 11.82 5.95 10.53
C ASN A 284 11.50 7.14 9.61
N PHE A 285 12.06 7.11 8.40
CA PHE A 285 11.86 8.17 7.41
C PHE A 285 11.30 7.60 6.11
N ASN A 286 10.05 7.95 5.78
CA ASN A 286 9.44 7.60 4.49
C ASN A 286 9.57 8.77 3.51
N SER A 287 10.00 8.51 2.27
CA SER A 287 10.16 9.53 1.23
C SER A 287 10.08 8.94 -0.18
N ASN A 288 10.08 9.78 -1.20
CA ASN A 288 10.37 9.45 -2.58
C ASN A 288 11.87 9.28 -2.85
N GLY A 289 12.77 9.64 -1.92
CA GLY A 289 14.22 9.48 -2.07
C GLY A 289 14.85 10.44 -3.09
N SER A 290 14.19 11.56 -3.38
CA SER A 290 14.58 12.47 -4.46
C SER A 290 15.87 13.27 -4.25
N MET A 291 16.39 13.38 -3.02
CA MET A 291 17.51 14.26 -2.67
C MET A 291 18.62 13.52 -1.90
N PRO A 292 19.58 12.88 -2.59
CA PRO A 292 20.67 12.10 -1.98
C PRO A 292 21.45 12.86 -0.91
N ASP A 293 21.74 14.15 -1.12
CA ASP A 293 22.44 14.97 -0.13
C ASP A 293 21.66 15.13 1.18
N LYS A 294 20.33 15.22 1.11
CA LYS A 294 19.48 15.29 2.30
C LYS A 294 19.42 13.94 3.02
N ILE A 295 19.44 12.84 2.26
CA ILE A 295 19.54 11.49 2.84
C ILE A 295 20.83 11.33 3.66
N ARG A 296 21.98 11.82 3.16
CA ARG A 296 23.25 11.82 3.92
C ARG A 296 23.07 12.52 5.27
N LEU A 297 22.49 13.72 5.28
CA LEU A 297 22.26 14.48 6.51
C LEU A 297 21.32 13.76 7.49
N LEU A 298 20.26 13.12 6.98
CA LEU A 298 19.31 12.35 7.80
C LEU A 298 19.94 11.10 8.39
N CYS A 299 20.77 10.38 7.64
CA CYS A 299 21.55 9.26 8.17
C CYS A 299 22.49 9.74 9.29
N ASP A 300 23.24 10.82 9.05
CA ASP A 300 24.18 11.37 10.03
C ASP A 300 23.47 11.94 11.28
N ALA A 301 22.18 12.28 11.18
CA ALA A 301 21.35 12.69 12.32
C ALA A 301 20.93 11.53 13.24
N GLY A 302 21.08 10.28 12.78
CA GLY A 302 20.76 9.07 13.54
C GLY A 302 19.43 8.42 13.18
N MET A 303 18.94 8.56 11.94
CA MET A 303 17.80 7.74 11.48
C MET A 303 18.10 6.24 11.62
N ASP A 304 17.10 5.44 12.00
CA ASP A 304 17.26 3.99 12.15
C ASP A 304 16.90 3.23 10.87
N SER A 305 15.85 3.70 10.18
CA SER A 305 15.37 3.09 8.95
C SER A 305 14.84 4.12 7.98
N MET A 306 14.89 3.77 6.70
CA MET A 306 14.37 4.61 5.62
C MET A 306 13.54 3.78 4.65
N ARG A 307 12.47 4.39 4.15
CA ARG A 307 11.58 3.79 3.16
C ARG A 307 11.46 4.69 1.94
N PHE A 308 11.89 4.21 0.78
CA PHE A 308 11.74 4.94 -0.48
C PHE A 308 10.66 4.34 -1.37
N SER A 309 9.79 5.20 -1.90
CA SER A 309 8.62 4.77 -2.68
C SER A 309 8.87 4.76 -4.18
N MET A 310 8.46 3.69 -4.85
CA MET A 310 8.48 3.56 -6.31
C MET A 310 7.37 2.63 -6.79
N ASN A 311 6.80 2.88 -7.97
CA ASN A 311 5.81 2.01 -8.62
C ASN A 311 6.46 1.05 -9.63
N SER A 312 7.70 1.34 -10.01
CA SER A 312 8.51 0.56 -10.95
C SER A 312 10.00 0.83 -10.68
N ALA A 313 10.80 -0.21 -10.85
CA ALA A 313 12.25 -0.25 -10.92
C ALA A 313 12.79 0.16 -12.30
N GLN A 314 11.91 0.29 -13.31
CA GLN A 314 12.24 0.84 -14.62
C GLN A 314 11.91 2.34 -14.66
N GLU A 315 12.91 3.15 -15.01
CA GLU A 315 12.82 4.61 -15.00
C GLU A 315 11.65 5.15 -15.84
N GLU A 316 11.38 4.57 -17.01
CA GLU A 316 10.27 5.02 -17.87
C GLU A 316 8.90 4.97 -17.17
N TYR A 317 8.60 3.87 -16.48
CA TYR A 317 7.32 3.70 -15.79
C TYR A 317 7.30 4.45 -14.44
N TYR A 318 8.47 4.60 -13.81
CA TYR A 318 8.62 5.48 -12.65
C TYR A 318 8.25 6.93 -13.02
N ASP A 319 8.84 7.46 -14.09
CA ASP A 319 8.63 8.84 -14.53
C ASP A 319 7.19 9.10 -14.99
N LYS A 320 6.57 8.13 -15.68
CA LYS A 320 5.15 8.19 -16.04
C LYS A 320 4.25 8.35 -14.82
N TYR A 321 4.55 7.67 -13.72
CA TYR A 321 3.73 7.72 -12.50
C TYR A 321 4.10 8.87 -11.58
N TYR A 322 5.35 8.94 -11.10
CA TYR A 322 5.80 9.93 -10.10
C TYR A 322 5.92 11.34 -10.68
N ARG A 323 6.20 11.46 -11.98
CA ARG A 323 6.37 12.75 -12.69
C ARG A 323 7.28 13.69 -11.90
N PRO A 324 8.57 13.32 -11.74
CA PRO A 324 9.49 13.98 -10.84
C PRO A 324 9.70 15.45 -11.23
N VAL A 325 9.89 16.31 -10.23
CA VAL A 325 10.17 17.74 -10.41
C VAL A 325 11.50 18.06 -9.75
N GLY A 326 12.53 18.27 -10.57
CA GLY A 326 13.87 18.63 -10.08
C GLY A 326 14.69 17.46 -9.52
N TYR A 327 14.33 16.21 -9.85
CA TYR A 327 15.12 15.02 -9.55
C TYR A 327 14.90 13.95 -10.63
N ALA A 328 15.74 12.91 -10.66
CA ALA A 328 15.63 11.77 -11.57
C ALA A 328 15.54 10.45 -10.80
N PHE A 329 15.16 9.36 -11.47
CA PHE A 329 15.09 8.04 -10.85
C PHE A 329 16.44 7.57 -10.29
N SER A 330 17.54 7.93 -10.95
CA SER A 330 18.90 7.66 -10.46
C SER A 330 19.17 8.25 -9.08
N ASN A 331 18.57 9.40 -8.72
CA ASN A 331 18.68 9.96 -7.37
C ASN A 331 18.00 9.09 -6.31
N VAL A 332 16.90 8.42 -6.67
CA VAL A 332 16.21 7.48 -5.76
C VAL A 332 17.07 6.25 -5.50
N VAL A 333 17.70 5.71 -6.55
CA VAL A 333 18.64 4.59 -6.44
C VAL A 333 19.88 5.00 -5.64
N GLU A 334 20.42 6.20 -5.85
CA GLU A 334 21.54 6.72 -5.05
C GLU A 334 21.15 6.87 -3.57
N SER A 335 19.96 7.36 -3.26
CA SER A 335 19.44 7.46 -1.90
C SER A 335 19.35 6.10 -1.20
N LEU A 336 18.91 5.05 -1.92
CA LEU A 336 18.93 3.67 -1.42
C LEU A 336 20.36 3.22 -1.04
N LYS A 337 21.33 3.46 -1.95
CA LYS A 337 22.75 3.12 -1.73
C LYS A 337 23.32 3.84 -0.51
N ILE A 338 23.13 5.16 -0.41
CA ILE A 338 23.61 5.97 0.71
C ILE A 338 23.07 5.46 2.04
N ALA A 339 21.76 5.23 2.13
CA ALA A 339 21.14 4.76 3.37
C ALA A 339 21.72 3.40 3.79
N LYS A 340 21.96 2.49 2.83
CA LYS A 340 22.53 1.18 3.11
C LYS A 340 24.01 1.22 3.47
N GLU A 341 24.81 2.03 2.78
CA GLU A 341 26.23 2.28 3.10
C GLU A 341 26.41 2.85 4.51
N ARG A 342 25.43 3.63 4.99
CA ARG A 342 25.37 4.16 6.36
C ARG A 342 24.85 3.14 7.39
N GLY A 343 24.50 1.93 6.98
CA GLY A 343 24.11 0.84 7.86
C GLY A 343 22.64 0.87 8.33
N LEU A 344 21.79 1.70 7.72
CA LEU A 344 20.37 1.75 8.08
C LEU A 344 19.62 0.52 7.57
N PHE A 345 18.45 0.26 8.16
CA PHE A 345 17.48 -0.67 7.59
C PHE A 345 16.72 0.02 6.46
N VAL A 346 16.89 -0.48 5.23
CA VAL A 346 16.38 0.15 4.01
C VAL A 346 15.20 -0.65 3.45
N MET A 347 14.09 0.05 3.26
CA MET A 347 12.85 -0.48 2.72
C MET A 347 12.53 0.17 1.37
N VAL A 348 12.04 -0.63 0.43
CA VAL A 348 11.37 -0.12 -0.78
C VAL A 348 9.87 -0.25 -0.60
N ASN A 349 9.15 0.88 -0.64
CA ASN A 349 7.69 0.90 -0.71
C ASN A 349 7.26 0.73 -2.16
N TYR A 350 7.07 -0.52 -2.55
CA TYR A 350 6.80 -0.90 -3.92
C TYR A 350 5.30 -0.90 -4.19
N LEU A 351 4.85 0.07 -5.01
CA LEU A 351 3.43 0.24 -5.34
C LEU A 351 3.04 -0.71 -6.48
N VAL A 352 2.60 -1.91 -6.13
CA VAL A 352 2.43 -3.00 -7.08
C VAL A 352 1.14 -2.92 -7.90
N SER A 353 1.25 -3.29 -9.17
CA SER A 353 0.14 -3.46 -10.10
C SER A 353 0.37 -4.70 -10.97
N PRO A 354 -0.49 -5.74 -10.86
CA PRO A 354 -0.44 -6.90 -11.74
C PRO A 354 -0.48 -6.46 -13.22
N GLY A 355 0.42 -6.99 -14.03
CA GLY A 355 0.66 -6.61 -15.43
C GLY A 355 1.99 -5.89 -15.62
N LEU A 356 2.30 -4.95 -14.71
CA LEU A 356 3.58 -4.23 -14.75
C LEU A 356 4.58 -4.86 -13.80
N SER A 357 4.22 -4.92 -12.51
CA SER A 357 5.14 -5.32 -11.44
C SER A 357 5.69 -6.73 -11.61
N ASP A 358 4.91 -7.62 -12.23
CA ASP A 358 5.25 -9.01 -12.51
C ASP A 358 5.63 -9.27 -13.98
N SER A 359 5.90 -8.23 -14.77
CA SER A 359 6.52 -8.41 -16.10
C SER A 359 7.98 -8.89 -15.96
N PRO A 360 8.49 -9.71 -16.90
CA PRO A 360 9.86 -10.20 -16.84
C PRO A 360 10.90 -9.08 -16.68
N GLU A 361 10.75 -8.00 -17.44
CA GLU A 361 11.66 -6.85 -17.47
C GLU A 361 11.64 -6.08 -16.15
N GLU A 362 10.46 -5.93 -15.54
CA GLU A 362 10.30 -5.27 -14.25
C GLU A 362 10.90 -6.10 -13.11
N ILE A 363 10.73 -7.42 -13.15
CA ILE A 363 11.32 -8.33 -12.17
C ILE A 363 12.85 -8.27 -12.26
N ASP A 364 13.40 -8.31 -13.48
CA ASP A 364 14.84 -8.20 -13.70
C ASP A 364 15.39 -6.86 -13.19
N ALA A 365 14.70 -5.75 -13.47
CA ALA A 365 15.08 -4.43 -12.97
C ALA A 365 15.04 -4.36 -11.43
N LEU A 366 14.00 -4.92 -10.81
CA LEU A 366 13.86 -4.95 -9.36
C LEU A 366 14.95 -5.81 -8.70
N LEU A 367 15.27 -6.99 -9.27
CA LEU A 367 16.37 -7.83 -8.82
C LEU A 367 17.71 -7.09 -8.87
N ASN A 368 17.96 -6.35 -9.96
CA ASN A 368 19.17 -5.52 -10.08
C ASN A 368 19.23 -4.44 -9.00
N ILE A 369 18.12 -3.73 -8.73
CA ILE A 369 18.08 -2.74 -7.64
C ILE A 369 18.39 -3.39 -6.30
N ILE A 370 17.80 -4.54 -5.98
CA ILE A 370 18.07 -5.25 -4.72
C ILE A 370 19.57 -5.60 -4.63
N GLY A 371 20.15 -6.15 -5.68
CA GLY A 371 21.57 -6.53 -5.74
C GLY A 371 22.53 -5.35 -5.60
N GLU A 372 22.23 -4.23 -6.24
CA GLU A 372 23.10 -3.04 -6.22
C GLU A 372 22.98 -2.22 -4.93
N THR A 373 21.81 -2.22 -4.29
CA THR A 373 21.53 -1.35 -3.15
C THR A 373 21.57 -2.07 -1.82
N GLY A 374 21.39 -3.39 -1.79
CA GLY A 374 21.32 -4.18 -0.57
C GLY A 374 20.07 -3.91 0.26
N VAL A 375 18.96 -3.48 -0.36
CA VAL A 375 17.65 -3.29 0.29
C VAL A 375 17.30 -4.49 1.18
N ASP A 376 16.83 -4.21 2.40
CA ASP A 376 16.54 -5.23 3.40
C ASP A 376 15.11 -5.78 3.28
N MET A 377 14.18 -4.94 2.79
CA MET A 377 12.76 -5.27 2.75
C MET A 377 12.03 -4.57 1.59
N ILE A 378 11.10 -5.29 0.97
CA ILE A 378 10.15 -4.73 0.00
C ILE A 378 8.76 -4.71 0.67
N GLN A 379 8.26 -3.51 0.93
CA GLN A 379 6.87 -3.29 1.32
C GLN A 379 5.98 -3.38 0.08
N MET A 380 5.28 -4.50 -0.07
CA MET A 380 4.43 -4.80 -1.23
C MET A 380 3.07 -4.11 -1.07
N ARG A 381 3.00 -2.82 -1.42
CA ARG A 381 1.76 -2.03 -1.33
C ARG A 381 0.92 -2.21 -2.57
N ASN A 382 -0.36 -2.51 -2.38
CA ASN A 382 -1.30 -2.48 -3.50
C ASN A 382 -1.46 -1.03 -3.99
N LEU A 383 -1.08 -0.79 -5.25
CA LEU A 383 -1.25 0.54 -5.84
C LEU A 383 -2.74 0.90 -5.86
N SER A 384 -3.09 1.96 -5.16
CA SER A 384 -4.46 2.45 -5.05
C SER A 384 -4.74 3.45 -6.14
N ILE A 385 -5.23 2.96 -7.28
CA ILE A 385 -5.56 3.74 -8.47
C ILE A 385 -6.53 2.94 -9.33
N ASP A 386 -7.30 3.66 -10.15
CA ASP A 386 -8.06 3.08 -11.25
C ASP A 386 -7.16 2.19 -12.15
N PRO A 387 -7.41 0.87 -12.21
CA PRO A 387 -6.54 -0.06 -12.95
C PRO A 387 -6.47 0.21 -14.45
N ASP A 388 -7.59 0.58 -15.07
CA ASP A 388 -7.66 0.89 -16.51
C ASP A 388 -6.87 2.16 -16.83
N PHE A 389 -7.05 3.19 -16.00
CA PHE A 389 -6.31 4.44 -16.14
C PHE A 389 -4.80 4.20 -15.99
N TYR A 390 -4.38 3.44 -15.00
CA TYR A 390 -2.96 3.12 -14.78
C TYR A 390 -2.38 2.32 -15.95
N ASN A 391 -3.04 1.24 -16.37
CA ASN A 391 -2.57 0.40 -17.47
C ASN A 391 -2.41 1.19 -18.78
N LYS A 392 -3.38 2.07 -19.11
CA LYS A 392 -3.30 2.98 -20.27
C LYS A 392 -2.16 3.98 -20.16
N ARG A 393 -1.92 4.55 -18.97
CA ARG A 393 -0.83 5.52 -18.73
C ARG A 393 0.55 4.87 -18.80
N MET A 394 0.66 3.62 -18.37
CA MET A 394 1.89 2.85 -18.49
C MET A 394 2.08 2.34 -19.93
N GLY A 395 1.00 2.08 -20.67
CA GLY A 395 1.06 1.54 -22.03
C GLY A 395 1.14 0.02 -22.06
N LEU A 396 0.53 -0.65 -21.07
CA LEU A 396 0.57 -2.11 -20.96
C LEU A 396 -0.31 -2.76 -22.03
N THR A 397 0.23 -3.74 -22.77
CA THR A 397 -0.48 -4.43 -23.86
C THR A 397 -0.64 -5.93 -23.64
N GLY A 398 -0.01 -6.51 -22.62
CA GLY A 398 -0.06 -7.95 -22.32
C GLY A 398 0.00 -8.22 -20.82
N LYS A 399 -0.03 -9.51 -20.46
CA LYS A 399 0.08 -9.95 -19.06
C LYS A 399 1.52 -10.11 -18.58
N GLY A 400 1.71 -9.95 -17.28
CA GLY A 400 2.91 -10.36 -16.57
C GLY A 400 2.99 -11.88 -16.34
N LEU A 401 4.09 -12.31 -15.70
CA LEU A 401 4.34 -13.71 -15.35
C LEU A 401 3.44 -14.23 -14.22
N GLY A 402 2.89 -13.34 -13.40
CA GLY A 402 2.14 -13.64 -12.18
C GLY A 402 2.86 -13.11 -10.94
N MET A 403 2.15 -12.33 -10.12
CA MET A 403 2.68 -11.74 -8.88
C MET A 403 3.23 -12.78 -7.90
N TYR A 404 2.58 -13.94 -7.75
CA TYR A 404 3.12 -15.00 -6.88
C TYR A 404 4.47 -15.53 -7.38
N ARG A 405 4.62 -15.69 -8.70
CA ARG A 405 5.89 -16.10 -9.31
C ARG A 405 6.97 -15.03 -9.18
N MET A 406 6.63 -13.75 -9.27
CA MET A 406 7.54 -12.64 -8.95
C MET A 406 8.08 -12.79 -7.52
N LEU A 407 7.22 -12.99 -6.52
CA LEU A 407 7.63 -13.17 -5.13
C LEU A 407 8.56 -14.39 -4.97
N GLN A 408 8.23 -15.51 -5.60
CA GLN A 408 9.09 -16.71 -5.61
C GLN A 408 10.47 -16.43 -6.21
N ARG A 409 10.53 -15.74 -7.35
CA ARG A 409 11.78 -15.43 -8.03
C ARG A 409 12.66 -14.49 -7.19
N ILE A 410 12.08 -13.44 -6.63
CA ILE A 410 12.78 -12.52 -5.72
C ILE A 410 13.31 -13.27 -4.49
N LYS A 411 12.48 -14.11 -3.85
CA LYS A 411 12.88 -14.86 -2.66
C LYS A 411 13.93 -15.92 -2.95
N LYS A 412 13.91 -16.53 -4.14
CA LYS A 412 14.91 -17.50 -4.57
C LYS A 412 16.29 -16.83 -4.76
N GLU A 413 16.30 -15.67 -5.41
CA GLU A 413 17.55 -14.98 -5.77
C GLU A 413 18.13 -14.18 -4.60
N TYR A 414 17.27 -13.65 -3.72
CA TYR A 414 17.66 -12.99 -2.47
C TYR A 414 16.93 -13.62 -1.28
N PRO A 415 17.35 -14.81 -0.78
CA PRO A 415 16.65 -15.51 0.30
C PRO A 415 16.39 -14.69 1.56
N ARG A 416 17.29 -13.75 1.88
CA ARG A 416 17.19 -12.90 3.08
C ARG A 416 16.34 -11.65 2.89
N ILE A 417 15.86 -11.35 1.67
CA ILE A 417 14.96 -10.22 1.45
C ILE A 417 13.64 -10.44 2.19
N GLN A 418 13.17 -9.40 2.88
CA GLN A 418 11.87 -9.43 3.52
C GLN A 418 10.78 -8.95 2.57
N PHE A 419 9.62 -9.60 2.63
CA PHE A 419 8.37 -8.99 2.18
C PHE A 419 7.63 -8.44 3.39
N GLY A 420 6.85 -7.39 3.18
CA GLY A 420 5.89 -6.96 4.18
C GLY A 420 5.04 -5.79 3.75
N TYR A 421 4.45 -5.16 4.74
CA TYR A 421 3.44 -4.14 4.60
C TYR A 421 3.53 -3.10 5.73
N PHE A 422 4.45 -3.19 6.68
CA PHE A 422 4.58 -2.18 7.74
C PHE A 422 6.04 -1.89 8.05
N ASN A 423 6.27 -0.74 8.68
CA ASN A 423 7.59 -0.40 9.21
C ASN A 423 7.91 -1.33 10.39
N ARG A 424 9.20 -1.52 10.65
CA ARG A 424 9.71 -2.45 11.66
C ARG A 424 10.34 -1.69 12.83
N THR A 425 10.28 -2.28 14.01
CA THR A 425 11.11 -1.84 15.13
C THR A 425 12.55 -2.33 14.95
N ARG A 426 13.52 -1.68 15.60
CA ARG A 426 14.94 -2.03 15.49
C ARG A 426 15.20 -3.48 15.91
N GLU A 427 14.46 -3.95 16.90
CA GLU A 427 14.49 -5.33 17.41
C GLU A 427 14.04 -6.35 16.36
N ASN A 428 13.21 -5.93 15.39
CA ASN A 428 12.60 -6.77 14.37
C ASN A 428 13.11 -6.45 12.95
N PHE A 429 14.23 -5.71 12.81
CA PHE A 429 14.85 -5.48 11.50
C PHE A 429 15.36 -6.78 10.86
N TYR A 430 15.93 -7.68 11.67
CA TYR A 430 16.51 -8.93 11.18
C TYR A 430 16.05 -10.10 12.06
N PRO A 431 14.77 -10.50 11.97
CA PRO A 431 14.26 -11.64 12.72
C PRO A 431 15.02 -12.93 12.36
N PRO A 432 15.03 -13.95 13.25
CA PRO A 432 15.54 -15.26 12.89
C PRO A 432 14.73 -15.86 11.73
N ASP A 433 15.38 -16.71 10.92
CA ASP A 433 14.76 -17.44 9.80
C ASP A 433 14.20 -16.58 8.65
N LEU A 434 14.86 -15.47 8.31
CA LEU A 434 14.51 -14.63 7.16
C LEU A 434 14.32 -15.41 5.87
N GLU A 435 15.11 -16.45 5.65
CA GLU A 435 15.03 -17.32 4.47
C GLU A 435 13.69 -18.04 4.33
N LYS A 436 12.94 -18.20 5.44
CA LYS A 436 11.63 -18.84 5.51
C LYS A 436 10.49 -17.86 5.81
N SER A 437 10.77 -16.55 5.78
CA SER A 437 9.77 -15.51 6.11
C SER A 437 8.61 -15.41 5.12
N TRP A 438 8.69 -16.08 3.96
CA TRP A 438 7.65 -16.17 2.96
C TRP A 438 7.86 -17.46 2.13
N PRO A 439 6.81 -18.19 1.71
CA PRO A 439 5.38 -17.88 1.87
C PRO A 439 4.89 -17.93 3.32
N ILE A 440 3.86 -17.14 3.61
CA ILE A 440 3.16 -17.10 4.90
C ILE A 440 1.83 -17.82 4.70
N ASP A 441 1.52 -18.77 5.59
CA ASP A 441 0.28 -19.54 5.57
C ASP A 441 -0.98 -18.71 5.90
#